data_AF-A0A4W5M207-F1
#
_entry.id   AF-A0A4W5M207-F1
#
_cell.length_a   1.000
_cell.length_b   1.000
_cell.length_c   1.000
_cell.angle_alpha   90.00
_cell.angle_beta   90.00
_cell.angle_gamma   90.00
#
_symmetry.space_group_name_H-M   'P 1'
#
loop_
_entity.id
_entity.type
_entity.pdbx_description
1 polymer ?
#
loop_
_entity_poly.entity_id
_entity_poly.type
_entity_poly.pdbx_seq_one_letter_code
_entity_poly.pdbx_strand_id
1 'polypeptide(L)'
;MRDEKLAVLIGMVQALSRGFLMRKEFTKMMERRDAVFTIQYNIRSFMNVKTWPWMKVYFKIKPLLKSAETEKELANMKENFDKMKTDLAKALTRKKELEEKMVSMLQEKNDLALQVASVSEK
;
A
#
# COMPACT_ATOMS: atom_id res chain seq x y z
N MET A 1 25.38 46.67 -44.18
CA MET A 1 24.76 45.55 -44.93
C MET A 1 24.79 44.21 -44.17
N ARG A 2 25.95 43.54 -43.98
CA ARG A 2 26.00 42.23 -43.27
C ARG A 2 25.67 42.33 -41.78
N ASP A 3 26.33 43.23 -41.06
CA ASP A 3 26.21 43.31 -39.60
C ASP A 3 24.85 43.83 -39.14
N GLU A 4 24.23 44.73 -39.91
CA GLU A 4 22.86 45.18 -39.67
C GLU A 4 21.86 44.03 -39.78
N LYS A 5 22.00 43.16 -40.80
CA LYS A 5 21.15 41.98 -40.95
C LYS A 5 21.39 40.96 -39.84
N LEU A 6 22.64 40.79 -39.41
CA LEU A 6 22.98 39.92 -38.29
C LEU A 6 22.42 40.43 -36.96
N ALA A 7 22.50 41.75 -36.71
CA ALA A 7 21.94 42.38 -35.53
C ALA A 7 20.41 42.18 -35.44
N VAL A 8 19.70 42.30 -36.57
CA VAL A 8 18.25 42.04 -36.63
C VAL A 8 17.95 40.58 -36.27
N LEU A 9 18.65 39.61 -36.87
CA LEU A 9 18.44 38.19 -36.61
C LEU A 9 18.72 37.84 -35.14
N ILE A 10 19.83 38.32 -34.58
CA ILE A 10 20.18 38.10 -33.17
C ILE A 10 19.13 38.75 -32.26
N GLY A 11 18.68 39.97 -32.57
CA GLY A 11 17.63 40.65 -31.84
C GLY A 11 16.33 39.85 -31.78
N MET A 12 15.92 39.25 -32.91
CA MET A 12 14.72 38.39 -32.96
C MET A 12 14.87 37.14 -32.10
N VAL A 13 16.01 36.44 -32.18
CA VAL A 13 16.28 35.23 -31.37
C VAL A 13 16.29 35.57 -29.88
N GLN A 14 16.91 36.68 -29.50
CA GLN A 14 16.96 37.13 -28.11
C GLN A 14 15.57 37.52 -27.58
N ALA A 15 14.76 38.22 -28.39
CA ALA A 15 13.40 38.61 -28.02
C ALA A 15 12.52 37.38 -27.77
N LEU A 16 12.59 36.39 -28.67
CA LEU A 16 11.85 35.13 -28.53
C LEU A 16 12.29 34.35 -27.28
N SER A 17 13.61 34.24 -27.05
CA SER A 17 14.16 33.55 -25.88
C SER A 17 13.73 34.19 -24.57
N ARG A 18 13.82 35.53 -24.45
CA ARG A 18 13.37 36.27 -23.26
C ARG A 18 11.87 36.15 -23.06
N GLY A 19 11.07 36.26 -24.12
CA GLY A 19 9.62 36.11 -24.06
C GLY A 19 9.19 34.72 -23.58
N PHE A 20 9.86 33.67 -24.04
CA PHE A 20 9.61 32.30 -23.59
C PHE A 20 9.89 32.13 -22.09
N LEU A 21 11.05 32.59 -21.62
CA LEU A 21 11.42 32.52 -20.20
C LEU A 21 10.44 33.28 -19.30
N MET A 22 10.06 34.50 -19.70
CA MET A 22 9.14 35.32 -18.91
C MET A 22 7.72 34.73 -18.85
N ARG A 23 7.21 34.14 -19.94
CA ARG A 23 5.89 33.46 -19.92
C ARG A 23 5.89 32.24 -19.00
N LYS A 24 6.99 31.47 -18.98
CA LYS A 24 7.14 30.34 -18.06
C LYS A 24 7.15 30.80 -16.60
N GLU A 25 7.87 31.87 -16.29
CA GLU A 25 7.89 32.40 -14.91
C GLU A 25 6.56 33.03 -14.53
N PHE A 26 5.89 33.73 -15.45
CA PHE A 26 4.55 34.28 -15.23
C PHE A 26 3.52 33.20 -14.87
N THR A 27 3.57 32.05 -15.54
CA THR A 27 2.71 30.91 -15.21
C THR A 27 2.91 30.47 -13.76
N LYS A 28 4.16 30.32 -13.31
CA LYS A 28 4.47 29.99 -11.90
C LYS A 28 4.01 31.07 -10.93
N MET A 29 4.14 32.34 -11.30
CA MET A 29 3.67 33.45 -10.47
C MET A 29 2.15 33.42 -10.30
N MET A 30 1.41 33.09 -11.35
CA MET A 30 -0.04 32.92 -11.31
C MET A 30 -0.46 31.74 -10.43
N GLU A 31 0.20 30.58 -10.58
CA GLU A 31 -0.04 29.41 -9.71
C GLU A 31 0.19 29.74 -8.24
N ARG A 32 1.29 30.45 -7.92
CA ARG A 32 1.58 30.91 -6.56
C ARG A 32 0.51 31.85 -6.03
N ARG A 33 0.05 32.79 -6.85
CA ARG A 33 -1.01 33.75 -6.47
C ARG A 33 -2.29 33.03 -6.09
N ASP A 34 -2.73 32.08 -6.93
CA ASP A 34 -3.98 31.35 -6.70
C ASP A 34 -3.86 30.40 -5.49
N ALA A 35 -2.68 29.80 -5.28
CA ALA A 35 -2.39 29.03 -4.07
C ALA A 35 -2.47 29.90 -2.81
N VAL A 36 -1.91 31.11 -2.84
CA VAL A 36 -1.98 32.06 -1.71
C VAL A 36 -3.43 32.40 -1.37
N PHE A 37 -4.26 32.72 -2.36
CA PHE A 37 -5.68 32.99 -2.12
C PHE A 37 -6.40 31.80 -1.49
N THR A 38 -6.15 30.60 -2.02
CA THR A 38 -6.75 29.35 -1.51
C THR A 38 -6.34 29.10 -0.06
N ILE A 39 -5.06 29.23 0.27
CA ILE A 39 -4.54 29.01 1.63
C ILE A 39 -5.14 30.05 2.59
N GLN A 40 -5.10 31.34 2.23
CA GLN A 40 -5.63 32.41 3.07
C GLN A 40 -7.14 32.28 3.32
N TYR A 41 -7.90 31.88 2.30
CA TYR A 41 -9.33 31.64 2.43
C TYR A 41 -9.60 30.48 3.40
N ASN A 42 -8.92 29.34 3.21
CA ASN A 42 -9.09 28.17 4.05
C ASN A 42 -8.70 28.42 5.51
N ILE A 43 -7.60 29.15 5.75
CA ILE A 43 -7.19 29.54 7.11
C ILE A 43 -8.28 30.38 7.77
N ARG A 44 -8.81 31.40 7.09
CA ARG A 44 -9.89 32.24 7.64
C ARG A 44 -11.16 31.42 7.90
N SER A 45 -11.57 30.59 6.96
CA SER A 45 -12.71 29.69 7.11
C SER A 45 -12.53 28.77 8.32
N PHE A 46 -11.35 28.15 8.45
CA PHE A 46 -11.01 27.30 9.59
C PHE A 46 -11.06 28.06 10.92
N MET A 47 -10.51 29.27 10.99
CA MET A 47 -10.55 30.09 12.19
C MET A 47 -11.98 30.42 12.62
N ASN A 48 -12.91 30.60 11.68
CA ASN A 48 -14.33 30.83 11.96
C ASN A 48 -15.03 29.60 12.54
N VAL A 49 -14.70 28.38 12.06
CA VAL A 49 -15.37 27.15 12.51
C VAL A 49 -14.65 26.42 13.64
N LYS A 50 -13.36 26.65 13.89
CA LYS A 50 -12.58 25.86 14.87
C LYS A 50 -13.10 25.94 16.30
N THR A 51 -13.75 27.04 16.67
CA THR A 51 -14.33 27.25 18.01
C THR A 51 -15.78 26.80 18.11
N TRP A 52 -16.42 26.49 16.98
CA TRP A 52 -17.82 26.08 16.92
C TRP A 52 -18.03 24.76 17.68
N PRO A 53 -19.11 24.61 18.48
CA PRO A 53 -19.29 23.44 19.33
C PRO A 53 -19.25 22.10 18.57
N TRP A 54 -19.88 22.03 17.40
CA TRP A 54 -19.85 20.83 16.55
C TRP A 54 -18.44 20.46 16.06
N MET A 55 -17.62 21.45 15.70
CA MET A 55 -16.24 21.20 15.26
C MET A 55 -15.37 20.71 16.43
N LYS A 56 -15.59 21.22 17.64
CA LYS A 56 -14.92 20.73 18.86
C LYS A 56 -15.27 19.28 19.17
N VAL A 57 -16.55 18.92 19.03
CA VAL A 57 -17.01 17.51 19.19
C VAL A 57 -16.33 16.63 18.15
N TYR A 58 -16.32 17.03 16.89
CA TYR A 58 -15.66 16.30 15.80
C TYR A 58 -14.17 16.06 16.10
N PHE A 59 -13.42 17.07 16.53
CA PHE A 59 -12.00 16.92 16.87
C PHE A 59 -11.73 15.99 18.05
N LYS A 60 -12.65 15.90 19.02
CA LYS A 60 -12.53 14.96 20.14
C LYS A 60 -12.88 13.53 19.74
N ILE A 61 -13.89 13.33 18.91
CA ILE A 61 -14.39 12.00 18.53
C ILE A 61 -13.51 11.34 17.46
N LYS A 62 -13.05 12.11 16.45
CA LYS A 62 -12.32 11.55 15.30
C LYS A 62 -11.10 10.70 15.68
N PRO A 63 -10.22 11.11 16.61
CA PRO A 63 -9.09 10.28 17.05
C PRO A 63 -9.54 8.98 17.74
N LEU A 64 -10.62 9.04 18.52
CA LEU A 64 -11.16 7.88 19.24
C LEU A 64 -11.73 6.83 18.28
N LEU A 65 -12.33 7.26 17.16
CA LEU A 65 -12.78 6.34 16.12
C LEU A 65 -11.62 5.54 15.51
N LYS A 66 -10.48 6.20 15.25
CA LYS A 66 -9.29 5.52 14.73
C LYS A 66 -8.74 4.51 15.75
N SER A 67 -8.67 4.88 17.03
CA SER A 67 -8.25 3.95 18.09
C SER A 67 -9.19 2.75 18.19
N ALA A 68 -10.51 2.97 18.15
CA ALA A 68 -11.51 1.91 18.20
C ALA A 68 -11.40 0.97 16.97
N GLU A 69 -11.13 1.52 15.78
CA GLU A 69 -10.89 0.72 14.58
C GLU A 69 -9.65 -0.15 14.71
N THR A 70 -8.53 0.41 15.18
CA THR A 70 -7.30 -0.37 15.42
C THR A 70 -7.47 -1.47 16.48
N GLU A 71 -8.26 -1.22 17.52
CA GLU A 71 -8.53 -2.21 18.56
C GLU A 71 -9.39 -3.36 18.01
N LYS A 72 -10.39 -3.04 17.17
CA LYS A 72 -11.20 -4.03 16.46
C LYS A 72 -10.35 -4.88 15.50
N GLU A 73 -9.46 -4.26 14.74
CA GLU A 73 -8.52 -4.98 13.85
C GLU A 73 -7.60 -5.91 14.65
N LEU A 74 -7.09 -5.47 15.80
CA LEU A 74 -6.25 -6.28 16.67
C LEU A 74 -7.02 -7.47 17.27
N ALA A 75 -8.26 -7.27 17.68
CA ALA A 75 -9.12 -8.34 18.18
C ALA A 75 -9.37 -9.41 17.10
N ASN A 76 -9.71 -8.99 15.88
CA ASN A 76 -9.88 -9.90 14.74
C ASN A 76 -8.57 -10.65 14.41
N MET A 77 -7.43 -9.97 14.48
CA MET A 77 -6.12 -10.58 14.23
C MET A 77 -5.78 -11.63 15.28
N LYS A 78 -6.07 -11.38 16.57
CA LYS A 78 -5.89 -12.36 17.64
C LYS A 78 -6.77 -13.60 17.43
N GLU A 79 -8.05 -13.41 17.11
CA GLU A 79 -8.96 -14.53 16.85
C GLU A 79 -8.48 -15.39 15.67
N ASN A 80 -8.05 -14.75 14.57
CA ASN A 80 -7.51 -15.45 13.42
C ASN A 80 -6.21 -16.20 13.75
N PHE A 81 -5.35 -15.60 14.57
CA PHE A 81 -4.11 -16.23 15.01
C PHE A 81 -4.38 -17.49 15.84
N ASP A 82 -5.32 -17.43 16.78
CA ASP A 82 -5.67 -18.58 17.63
C ASP A 82 -6.31 -19.72 16.82
N LYS A 83 -7.18 -19.39 15.84
CA LYS A 83 -7.73 -20.36 14.89
C LYS A 83 -6.61 -21.01 14.08
N MET A 84 -5.72 -20.22 13.50
CA MET A 84 -4.63 -20.72 12.66
C MET A 84 -3.65 -21.59 13.46
N LYS A 85 -3.38 -21.26 14.72
CA LYS A 85 -2.57 -22.08 15.63
C LYS A 85 -3.24 -23.43 15.90
N THR A 86 -4.55 -23.44 16.12
CA THR A 86 -5.33 -24.67 16.34
C THR A 86 -5.34 -25.56 15.09
N ASP A 87 -5.56 -24.96 13.92
CA ASP A 87 -5.59 -25.68 12.65
C ASP A 87 -4.21 -26.23 12.27
N LEU A 88 -3.14 -25.47 12.55
CA LEU A 88 -1.77 -25.94 12.38
C LEU A 88 -1.47 -27.14 13.28
N ALA A 89 -1.89 -27.11 14.55
CA ALA A 89 -1.70 -28.24 15.46
C ALA A 89 -2.42 -29.50 14.94
N LYS A 90 -3.68 -29.38 14.50
CA LYS A 90 -4.43 -30.48 13.88
C LYS A 90 -3.76 -31.01 12.62
N ALA A 91 -3.26 -30.13 11.75
CA ALA A 91 -2.57 -30.51 10.53
C ALA A 91 -1.27 -31.27 10.81
N LEU A 92 -0.51 -30.85 11.81
CA LEU A 92 0.72 -31.53 12.24
C LEU A 92 0.44 -32.93 12.81
N THR A 93 -0.59 -33.07 13.64
CA THR A 93 -1.02 -34.39 14.15
C THR A 93 -1.42 -35.31 13.00
N ARG A 94 -2.27 -34.82 12.08
CA ARG A 94 -2.71 -35.60 10.92
C ARG A 94 -1.56 -35.99 9.99
N LYS A 95 -0.58 -35.09 9.80
CA LYS A 95 0.63 -35.39 9.04
C LYS A 95 1.40 -36.55 9.67
N LYS A 96 1.62 -36.52 10.98
CA LYS A 96 2.31 -37.58 11.71
C LYS A 96 1.60 -38.94 11.59
N GLU A 97 0.29 -38.97 11.77
CA GLU A 97 -0.51 -40.19 11.60
C GLU A 97 -0.43 -40.78 10.18
N LEU A 98 -0.42 -39.93 9.15
CA LEU A 98 -0.30 -40.37 7.76
C LEU A 98 1.11 -40.88 7.45
N GLU A 99 2.15 -40.24 7.99
CA GLU A 99 3.54 -40.70 7.87
C GLU A 99 3.72 -42.08 8.52
N GLU A 100 3.17 -42.30 9.72
CA GLU A 100 3.19 -43.61 10.40
C GLU A 100 2.46 -44.69 9.59
N LYS A 101 1.25 -44.39 9.07
CA LYS A 101 0.51 -45.34 8.20
C LYS A 101 1.25 -45.67 6.91
N MET A 102 1.94 -44.69 6.31
CA MET A 102 2.71 -44.91 5.09
C MET A 102 3.86 -45.89 5.32
N VAL A 103 4.54 -45.81 6.46
CA VAL A 103 5.59 -46.78 6.83
C VAL A 103 5.00 -48.19 6.99
N SER A 104 3.87 -48.34 7.69
CA SER A 104 3.19 -49.64 7.85
C SER A 104 2.81 -50.26 6.50
N MET A 105 2.17 -49.48 5.61
CA MET A 105 1.75 -49.97 4.29
C MET A 105 2.94 -50.36 3.40
N LEU A 106 4.07 -49.65 3.49
CA LEU A 106 5.28 -50.02 2.76
C LEU A 106 5.85 -51.35 3.26
N GLN A 107 5.81 -51.59 4.56
CA GLN A 107 6.25 -52.85 5.15
C GLN A 107 5.34 -54.01 4.73
N GLU A 108 4.01 -53.86 4.88
CA GLU A 108 3.03 -54.85 4.44
C GLU A 108 3.15 -55.17 2.94
N LYS A 109 3.36 -54.15 2.10
CA LYS A 109 3.58 -54.34 0.66
C LYS A 109 4.84 -55.18 0.39
N ASN A 110 5.95 -54.90 1.08
CA ASN A 110 7.19 -55.66 0.91
C ASN A 110 7.04 -57.11 1.37
N ASP A 111 6.38 -57.34 2.50
CA ASP A 111 6.11 -58.68 3.02
C ASP A 111 5.24 -59.50 2.06
N LEU A 112 4.19 -58.88 1.50
CA LEU A 112 3.35 -59.49 0.47
C LEU A 112 4.13 -59.79 -0.82
N ALA A 113 5.00 -58.88 -1.27
CA ALA A 113 5.84 -59.09 -2.44
C ALA A 113 6.78 -60.30 -2.26
N LEU A 114 7.36 -60.45 -1.06
CA LEU A 114 8.18 -61.62 -0.71
C LEU A 114 7.35 -62.91 -0.68
N GLN A 115 6.14 -62.88 -0.11
CA GLN A 115 5.23 -64.03 -0.12
C GLN A 115 4.87 -64.47 -1.55
N VAL A 116 4.51 -63.52 -2.42
CA VAL A 116 4.18 -63.81 -3.83
C VAL A 116 5.38 -64.43 -4.56
N ALA A 117 6.59 -63.87 -4.39
CA ALA A 117 7.80 -64.44 -4.97
C ALA A 117 8.03 -65.89 -4.53
N SER A 118 7.86 -66.17 -3.22
CA SER A 118 8.02 -67.52 -2.65
C SER A 118 6.99 -68.55 -3.14
N VAL A 119 5.79 -68.09 -3.52
CA VAL A 119 4.72 -68.94 -4.06
C VAL A 119 4.87 -69.14 -5.57
N SER A 120 5.43 -68.15 -6.29
CA SER A 120 5.69 -68.27 -7.74
C SER A 120 6.91 -69.13 -8.08
N GLU A 121 7.80 -69.42 -7.11
CA GLU A 121 8.95 -70.32 -7.27
C GLU A 121 8.64 -71.80 -6.92
N LYS A 122 7.40 -72.12 -6.53
CA LYS A 122 6.92 -73.50 -6.31
C LYS A 122 6.01 -73.95 -7.44
#